data_AF-A0A553XNU8-F1
#
_entry.id   AF-A0A553XNU8-F1
#
_cell.length_a   1.000
_cell.length_b   1.000
_cell.length_c   1.000
_cell.angle_alpha   90.00
_cell.angle_beta   90.00
_cell.angle_gamma   90.00
#
_symmetry.space_group_name_H-M   'P 1'
#
loop_
_entity.id
_entity.type
_entity.pdbx_description
1 polymer ?
#
loop_
_entity_poly.entity_id
_entity_poly.type
_entity_poly.pdbx_seq_one_letter_code
_entity_poly.pdbx_strand_id
1 'polypeptide(L)'
;MPSYLSPGVYVEEVASGSRPIEGVGTSVAAFVGLAPTGPLNQPTLVTNWSQYVAAFGEFTDGYYLAHSVYGFFNNGGSAAYVVRVGGAGADAAQENAAPAAVPAAAAPAELTPGEPAALGTFAVRALTSGTGGGALSVEVADPEGEGPAERFRLLVKDGDKVAETFDVSAKKGNRSYVVTQVKERSKLITVLEAAPAAQLARPDNQTVELARPVRTPAAPAPAVPGAAPAVHPGPAEYLGDSADRTGFGGLEAVDEISMVAVPDLMAAYQRGAIGLEEVKAVQLGLIAHCELMGDRVAVIDPPPGLNARDIRVWRQDTAGYDSKYAAVYYPWVKVFDPASGQTKMIPPSGHVSGIWARNDFERGVHKAPANEVVRGAVDLETQITRGEQDLLNPVGVNCIRAFPGRGIRVWGARTLSSDPAWRY
;
A
#
# COMPACT_ATOMS: atom_id res chain seq x y z
N MET A 1 -27.61 56.47 -8.94
CA MET A 1 -26.20 56.87 -9.13
C MET A 1 -25.88 57.91 -8.07
N PRO A 2 -24.93 57.66 -7.17
CA PRO A 2 -24.53 58.67 -6.19
C PRO A 2 -23.80 59.82 -6.89
N SER A 3 -24.18 61.07 -6.56
CA SER A 3 -23.48 62.26 -7.06
C SER A 3 -22.47 62.73 -6.02
N TYR A 4 -21.18 62.63 -6.32
CA TYR A 4 -20.11 63.14 -5.46
C TYR A 4 -19.83 64.61 -5.84
N LEU A 5 -20.19 65.54 -4.95
CA LEU A 5 -20.13 66.99 -5.19
C LEU A 5 -18.84 67.66 -4.67
N SER A 6 -17.81 66.89 -4.30
CA SER A 6 -16.55 67.45 -3.80
C SER A 6 -15.36 66.54 -4.15
N PRO A 7 -14.16 67.08 -4.45
CA PRO A 7 -12.98 66.28 -4.70
C PRO A 7 -12.46 65.64 -3.38
N GLY A 8 -12.50 64.31 -3.31
CA GLY A 8 -12.02 63.50 -2.19
C GLY A 8 -11.95 62.02 -2.57
N VAL A 9 -11.29 61.19 -1.74
CA VAL A 9 -11.29 59.72 -1.91
C VAL A 9 -12.52 59.17 -1.19
N TYR A 10 -13.44 58.56 -1.94
CA TYR A 10 -14.63 57.91 -1.42
C TYR A 10 -14.43 56.39 -1.49
N VAL A 11 -14.53 55.72 -0.34
CA VAL A 11 -14.56 54.25 -0.27
C VAL A 11 -16.03 53.85 -0.18
N GLU A 12 -16.49 53.09 -1.18
CA GLU A 12 -17.83 52.52 -1.21
C GLU A 12 -17.70 51.01 -0.95
N GLU A 13 -18.13 50.58 0.24
CA GLU A 13 -18.33 49.15 0.50
C GLU A 13 -19.64 48.72 -0.14
N VAL A 14 -19.55 48.19 -1.36
CA VAL A 14 -20.67 47.48 -1.97
C VAL A 14 -20.79 46.14 -1.24
N ALA A 15 -21.85 45.98 -0.44
CA ALA A 15 -22.18 44.68 0.15
C ALA A 15 -22.35 43.65 -0.99
N SER A 16 -21.41 42.71 -1.06
CA SER A 16 -21.27 41.75 -2.15
C SER A 16 -22.38 40.68 -2.11
N GLY A 17 -23.60 41.04 -2.53
CA GLY A 17 -24.72 40.10 -2.64
C GLY A 17 -25.07 39.38 -1.34
N SER A 18 -26.07 38.50 -1.39
CA SER A 18 -26.21 37.49 -0.34
C SER A 18 -24.97 36.61 -0.40
N ARG A 19 -24.10 36.65 0.62
CA ARG A 19 -23.20 35.52 0.87
C ARG A 19 -24.11 34.29 0.90
N PRO A 20 -23.93 33.30 0.01
CA PRO A 20 -24.65 32.04 0.16
C PRO A 20 -24.44 31.60 1.59
N ILE A 21 -25.52 31.24 2.29
CA ILE A 21 -25.36 30.46 3.52
C ILE A 21 -24.70 29.18 3.04
N GLU A 22 -23.39 29.05 3.26
CA GLU A 22 -22.73 27.78 3.04
C GLU A 22 -23.48 26.78 3.93
N GLY A 23 -24.11 25.79 3.29
CA GLY A 23 -24.66 24.69 4.03
C GLY A 23 -23.51 24.08 4.80
N VAL A 24 -23.60 24.08 6.13
CA VAL A 24 -22.64 23.37 6.98
C VAL A 24 -22.64 21.93 6.47
N GLY A 25 -21.50 21.50 5.92
CA GLY A 25 -21.39 20.18 5.32
C GLY A 25 -21.60 19.14 6.40
N THR A 26 -22.72 18.42 6.36
CA THR A 26 -23.01 17.33 7.31
C THR A 26 -22.13 16.10 7.08
N SER A 27 -21.24 16.14 6.09
CA SER A 27 -20.59 14.97 5.51
C SER A 27 -19.11 15.23 5.22
N VAL A 28 -18.38 15.77 6.20
CA VAL A 28 -16.93 15.95 6.13
C VAL A 28 -16.25 14.68 6.62
N ALA A 29 -15.45 14.07 5.75
CA ALA A 29 -14.73 12.83 6.07
C ALA A 29 -13.33 13.12 6.61
N ALA A 30 -12.84 12.27 7.50
CA ALA A 30 -11.44 12.23 7.90
C ALA A 30 -10.82 10.89 7.49
N PHE A 31 -9.72 10.94 6.75
CA PHE A 31 -8.96 9.76 6.34
C PHE A 31 -7.60 9.75 7.00
N VAL A 32 -7.27 8.65 7.66
CA VAL A 32 -5.97 8.43 8.28
C VAL A 32 -5.25 7.32 7.55
N GLY A 33 -4.02 7.59 7.10
CA GLY A 33 -3.26 6.61 6.34
C GLY A 33 -1.87 7.05 5.94
N LEU A 34 -1.27 6.27 5.06
CA LEU A 34 0.09 6.44 4.58
C LEU A 34 0.09 7.21 3.26
N ALA A 35 0.95 8.21 3.18
CA ALA A 35 1.19 8.99 1.97
C ALA A 35 2.69 9.11 1.69
N PRO A 36 3.11 9.24 0.42
CA PRO A 36 4.52 9.42 0.06
C PRO A 36 5.06 10.77 0.54
N THR A 37 4.23 11.82 0.51
CA THR A 37 4.61 13.19 0.89
C THR A 37 3.52 13.83 1.77
N GLY A 38 3.77 15.05 2.23
CA GLY A 38 2.81 15.81 3.03
C GLY A 38 3.15 15.87 4.51
N PRO A 39 2.48 16.77 5.25
CA PRO A 39 2.75 17.00 6.66
C PRO A 39 2.37 15.77 7.48
N LEU A 40 3.27 15.35 8.37
CA LEU A 40 3.06 14.17 9.22
C LEU A 40 2.21 14.57 10.42
N ASN A 41 1.21 13.74 10.76
CA ASN A 41 0.35 13.93 11.93
C ASN A 41 -0.42 15.28 11.96
N GLN A 42 -0.56 15.96 10.82
CA GLN A 42 -1.31 17.22 10.76
C GLN A 42 -2.60 17.01 9.95
N PRO A 43 -3.77 17.20 10.56
CA PRO A 43 -5.04 17.23 9.82
C PRO A 43 -5.03 18.32 8.76
N THR A 44 -4.97 17.91 7.50
CA THR A 44 -4.94 18.84 6.36
C THR A 44 -6.26 18.75 5.61
N LEU A 45 -6.96 19.88 5.50
CA LEU A 45 -8.19 19.97 4.73
C LEU A 45 -7.89 19.91 3.23
N VAL A 46 -8.56 18.99 2.53
CA VAL A 46 -8.58 18.88 1.08
C VAL A 46 -10.02 18.93 0.58
N THR A 47 -10.30 19.79 -0.39
CA THR A 47 -11.66 19.96 -0.94
C THR A 47 -11.81 19.42 -2.37
N ASN A 48 -10.71 18.97 -2.98
CA ASN A 48 -10.72 18.33 -4.28
C ASN A 48 -9.50 17.42 -4.46
N TRP A 49 -9.55 16.58 -5.49
CA TRP A 49 -8.48 15.65 -5.82
C TRP A 49 -7.14 16.34 -6.14
N SER A 50 -7.14 17.46 -6.86
CA SER A 50 -5.90 18.17 -7.21
C SER A 50 -5.18 18.71 -5.98
N GLN A 51 -5.91 19.20 -4.98
CA GLN A 51 -5.34 19.60 -3.69
C GLN A 51 -4.75 18.42 -2.93
N TYR A 52 -5.42 17.27 -2.93
CA TYR A 52 -4.87 16.05 -2.33
C TYR A 52 -3.54 15.66 -2.98
N VAL A 53 -3.49 15.60 -4.32
CA VAL A 53 -2.27 15.24 -5.05
C VAL A 53 -1.14 16.22 -4.78
N ALA A 54 -1.45 17.52 -4.68
CA ALA A 54 -0.46 18.55 -4.36
C ALA A 54 0.11 18.43 -2.92
N ALA A 55 -0.71 18.04 -1.95
CA ALA A 55 -0.31 17.96 -0.55
C ALA A 55 0.35 16.61 -0.19
N PHE A 56 -0.21 15.50 -0.68
CA PHE A 56 0.14 14.15 -0.22
C PHE A 56 0.76 13.28 -1.32
N GLY A 57 0.64 13.68 -2.59
CA GLY A 57 1.13 12.92 -3.75
C GLY A 57 0.03 12.13 -4.45
N GLU A 58 0.39 11.51 -5.58
CA GLU A 58 -0.53 10.73 -6.42
C GLU A 58 -0.71 9.29 -5.91
N PHE A 59 -1.40 8.46 -6.70
CA PHE A 59 -1.56 7.03 -6.43
C PHE A 59 -0.20 6.38 -6.22
N THR A 60 -0.05 5.75 -5.06
CA THR A 60 1.20 5.10 -4.64
C THR A 60 0.93 3.63 -4.36
N ASP A 61 1.78 2.77 -4.88
CA ASP A 61 1.69 1.34 -4.61
C ASP A 61 1.94 1.03 -3.15
N GLY A 62 1.25 0.00 -2.66
CA GLY A 62 1.29 -0.39 -1.25
C GLY A 62 0.34 0.38 -0.34
N TYR A 63 -0.20 1.54 -0.71
CA TYR A 63 -1.16 2.28 0.14
C TYR A 63 -2.55 2.37 -0.52
N TYR A 64 -3.58 2.58 0.29
CA TYR A 64 -4.98 2.73 -0.08
C TYR A 64 -5.52 4.14 0.18
N LEU A 65 -4.83 5.00 0.94
CA LEU A 65 -5.29 6.35 1.24
C LEU A 65 -5.66 7.13 -0.03
N ALA A 66 -4.77 7.17 -1.03
CA ALA A 66 -5.02 7.88 -2.28
C ALA A 66 -6.27 7.36 -3.01
N HIS A 67 -6.44 6.03 -3.09
CA HIS A 67 -7.61 5.41 -3.73
C HIS A 67 -8.90 5.67 -2.94
N SER A 68 -8.84 5.69 -1.60
CA SER A 68 -9.99 5.99 -0.74
C SER A 68 -10.42 7.45 -0.86
N VAL A 69 -9.49 8.40 -0.85
CA VAL A 69 -9.79 9.83 -1.03
C VAL A 69 -10.29 10.11 -2.46
N TYR A 70 -9.70 9.49 -3.47
CA TYR A 70 -10.21 9.57 -4.84
C TYR A 70 -11.65 9.03 -4.94
N GLY A 71 -11.89 7.87 -4.33
CA GLY A 71 -13.21 7.25 -4.24
C GLY A 71 -14.25 8.15 -3.55
N PHE A 72 -13.85 8.84 -2.49
CA PHE A 72 -14.68 9.79 -1.76
C PHE A 72 -15.14 10.94 -2.66
N PHE A 73 -14.21 11.65 -3.29
CA PHE A 73 -14.53 12.77 -4.19
C PHE A 73 -15.35 12.32 -5.40
N ASN A 74 -15.01 11.18 -6.01
CA ASN A 74 -15.74 10.66 -7.16
C ASN A 74 -17.17 10.23 -6.82
N ASN A 75 -17.43 9.85 -5.56
CA ASN A 75 -18.76 9.48 -5.11
C ASN A 75 -19.61 10.65 -4.63
N GLY A 76 -19.07 11.87 -4.55
CA GLY A 76 -19.80 13.09 -4.20
C GLY A 76 -19.40 13.72 -2.87
N GLY A 77 -18.26 13.32 -2.31
CA GLY A 77 -17.63 14.03 -1.19
C GLY A 77 -17.16 15.43 -1.59
N SER A 78 -17.29 16.39 -0.68
CA SER A 78 -16.94 17.81 -0.90
C SER A 78 -15.70 18.26 -0.13
N ALA A 79 -15.52 17.77 1.10
CA ALA A 79 -14.42 18.13 1.98
C ALA A 79 -13.95 16.90 2.75
N ALA A 80 -12.64 16.71 2.80
CA ALA A 80 -12.02 15.68 3.62
C ALA A 80 -10.80 16.23 4.36
N TYR A 81 -10.65 15.84 5.63
CA TYR A 81 -9.39 15.99 6.36
C TYR A 81 -8.54 14.74 6.14
N VAL A 82 -7.27 14.94 5.83
CA VAL A 82 -6.32 13.83 5.66
C VAL A 82 -5.24 13.95 6.72
N VAL A 83 -5.00 12.88 7.45
CA VAL A 83 -3.88 12.76 8.39
C VAL A 83 -2.94 11.68 7.86
N ARG A 84 -1.73 12.11 7.51
CA ARG A 84 -0.65 11.20 7.18
C ARG A 84 -0.03 10.64 8.46
N VAL A 85 -0.02 9.32 8.58
CA VAL A 85 0.66 8.58 9.65
C VAL A 85 1.80 7.74 9.08
N GLY A 86 2.86 7.55 9.85
CA GLY A 86 4.05 6.80 9.44
C GLY A 86 4.98 7.55 8.47
N GLY A 87 6.29 7.37 8.69
CA GLY A 87 7.37 8.05 7.98
C GLY A 87 8.03 9.17 8.79
N ALA A 88 9.26 9.56 8.41
CA ALA A 88 9.93 10.70 9.04
C ALA A 88 9.24 12.01 8.61
N GLY A 89 8.71 12.75 9.58
CA GLY A 89 8.08 14.05 9.32
C GLY A 89 9.11 15.07 8.85
N ALA A 90 8.75 15.90 7.87
CA ALA A 90 9.56 17.05 7.48
C ALA A 90 9.73 18.06 8.64
N ASP A 91 8.78 18.08 9.57
CA ASP A 91 8.76 19.02 10.70
C ASP A 91 9.50 18.52 11.96
N ALA A 92 10.06 17.30 11.94
CA ALA A 92 10.87 16.77 13.03
C ALA A 92 12.39 17.02 12.84
N ALA A 93 12.78 17.83 11.84
CA ALA A 93 14.17 18.02 11.43
C ALA A 93 14.64 19.48 11.51
N GLN A 94 14.12 20.28 12.44
CA GLN A 94 14.56 21.67 12.59
C GLN A 94 14.92 22.03 14.04
N GLU A 95 15.90 21.33 14.60
CA GLU A 95 16.86 21.95 15.51
C GLU A 95 18.25 21.32 15.28
N ASN A 96 19.16 22.15 14.77
CA ASN A 96 20.59 21.92 14.54
C ASN A 96 21.03 21.07 13.34
N ALA A 97 21.16 21.70 12.17
CA ALA A 97 22.37 21.61 11.34
C ALA A 97 22.39 22.67 10.22
N ALA A 98 23.48 23.42 10.14
CA ALA A 98 23.82 24.33 9.05
C ALA A 98 24.14 23.56 7.74
N PRO A 99 24.17 24.24 6.58
CA PRO A 99 23.76 23.67 5.30
C PRO A 99 24.87 22.85 4.63
N ALA A 100 24.52 21.69 4.08
CA ALA A 100 25.41 20.94 3.20
C ALA A 100 24.74 20.67 1.84
N ALA A 101 25.46 21.15 0.83
CA ALA A 101 25.34 21.00 -0.61
C ALA A 101 24.42 19.90 -1.17
N VAL A 102 23.69 20.29 -2.22
CA VAL A 102 23.02 19.44 -3.21
C VAL A 102 23.99 18.39 -3.77
N PRO A 103 23.61 17.10 -3.81
CA PRO A 103 24.11 16.20 -4.84
C PRO A 103 22.97 15.63 -5.68
N ALA A 104 23.35 15.35 -6.92
CA ALA A 104 22.51 14.90 -8.01
C ALA A 104 21.93 13.50 -7.82
N ALA A 105 20.85 13.26 -8.58
CA ALA A 105 20.11 12.03 -8.78
C ALA A 105 20.91 10.72 -8.57
N ALA A 106 20.39 9.86 -7.68
CA ALA A 106 20.89 8.50 -7.46
C ALA A 106 20.08 7.47 -8.28
N ALA A 107 20.84 6.60 -8.96
CA ALA A 107 20.40 5.50 -9.81
C ALA A 107 19.94 4.26 -9.00
N PRO A 108 19.30 3.24 -9.63
CA PRO A 108 18.69 2.09 -8.93
C PRO A 108 19.70 1.19 -8.21
N ALA A 109 19.26 0.58 -7.11
CA ALA A 109 20.05 -0.30 -6.24
C ALA A 109 20.59 -1.56 -6.95
N GLU A 110 21.90 -1.78 -6.84
CA GLU A 110 22.61 -2.98 -7.31
C GLU A 110 22.54 -4.12 -6.28
N LEU A 111 22.40 -5.36 -6.79
CA LEU A 111 22.50 -6.60 -6.04
C LEU A 111 23.96 -6.87 -5.64
N THR A 112 24.23 -7.20 -4.37
CA THR A 112 25.56 -7.62 -3.93
C THR A 112 25.95 -8.97 -4.54
N PRO A 113 27.11 -9.10 -5.21
CA PRO A 113 27.54 -10.34 -5.83
C PRO A 113 27.89 -11.43 -4.80
N GLY A 114 27.49 -12.68 -5.06
CA GLY A 114 27.93 -13.84 -4.28
C GLY A 114 29.45 -14.06 -4.35
N GLU A 115 30.01 -14.63 -3.28
CA GLU A 115 31.45 -14.92 -3.18
C GLU A 115 31.90 -15.88 -4.30
N PRO A 116 32.97 -15.55 -5.06
CA PRO A 116 33.42 -16.37 -6.18
C PRO A 116 34.04 -17.68 -5.67
N ALA A 117 33.50 -18.82 -6.09
CA ALA A 117 34.13 -20.11 -5.84
C ALA A 117 35.18 -20.40 -6.93
N ALA A 118 36.38 -20.81 -6.52
CA ALA A 118 37.46 -21.17 -7.43
C ALA A 118 37.19 -22.55 -8.05
N LEU A 119 37.23 -22.61 -9.38
CA LEU A 119 37.04 -23.80 -10.19
C LEU A 119 38.28 -23.98 -11.08
N GLY A 120 39.37 -24.44 -10.46
CA GLY A 120 40.70 -24.45 -11.06
C GLY A 120 41.18 -23.04 -11.43
N THR A 121 41.34 -22.76 -12.72
CA THR A 121 41.79 -21.45 -13.26
C THR A 121 40.65 -20.46 -13.53
N PHE A 122 39.39 -20.86 -13.28
CA PHE A 122 38.20 -20.04 -13.48
C PHE A 122 37.52 -19.74 -12.14
N ALA A 123 36.89 -18.57 -12.02
CA ALA A 123 36.03 -18.22 -10.89
C ALA A 123 34.57 -18.29 -11.34
N VAL A 124 33.72 -19.03 -10.61
CA VAL A 124 32.29 -19.16 -10.93
C VAL A 124 31.47 -18.48 -9.83
N ARG A 125 30.45 -17.72 -10.24
CA ARG A 125 29.56 -16.94 -9.36
C ARG A 125 28.10 -17.20 -9.70
N ALA A 126 27.27 -17.45 -8.69
CA ALA A 126 25.82 -17.48 -8.86
C ALA A 126 25.26 -16.06 -9.08
N LEU A 127 24.38 -15.89 -10.08
CA LEU A 127 23.71 -14.63 -10.40
C LEU A 127 22.34 -14.47 -9.71
N THR A 128 21.72 -15.58 -9.28
CA THR A 128 20.38 -15.57 -8.70
C THR A 128 20.38 -15.85 -7.21
N SER A 129 19.49 -15.17 -6.48
CA SER A 129 19.11 -15.49 -5.10
C SER A 129 17.88 -16.39 -5.15
N GLY A 130 18.05 -17.68 -4.84
CA GLY A 130 16.93 -18.61 -4.85
C GLY A 130 16.10 -18.51 -3.56
N THR A 131 14.78 -18.41 -3.71
CA THR A 131 13.76 -18.47 -2.64
C THR A 131 13.43 -19.90 -2.19
N GLY A 132 14.21 -20.90 -2.60
CA GLY A 132 14.12 -22.29 -2.15
C GLY A 132 15.48 -22.80 -1.68
N GLY A 133 15.53 -23.41 -0.50
CA GLY A 133 16.75 -23.84 0.21
C GLY A 133 17.55 -25.00 -0.41
N GLY A 134 17.68 -25.07 -1.74
CA GLY A 134 18.60 -25.99 -2.41
C GLY A 134 19.94 -25.31 -2.73
N ALA A 135 21.07 -25.99 -2.54
CA ALA A 135 22.38 -25.50 -2.95
C ALA A 135 22.52 -25.55 -4.49
N LEU A 136 23.12 -24.53 -5.10
CA LEU A 136 23.51 -24.55 -6.52
C LEU A 136 24.88 -25.24 -6.60
N SER A 137 25.00 -26.30 -7.40
CA SER A 137 26.27 -27.00 -7.61
C SER A 137 26.64 -27.00 -9.10
N VAL A 138 27.92 -26.82 -9.38
CA VAL A 138 28.48 -26.88 -10.75
C VAL A 138 29.42 -28.06 -10.82
N GLU A 139 29.18 -28.94 -11.79
CA GLU A 139 29.96 -30.15 -12.03
C GLU A 139 30.60 -30.08 -13.42
N VAL A 140 31.89 -30.38 -13.47
CA VAL A 140 32.66 -30.52 -14.72
C VAL A 140 32.82 -31.99 -15.03
N ALA A 141 32.34 -32.40 -16.21
CA ALA A 141 32.40 -33.77 -16.69
C ALA A 141 33.11 -33.87 -18.05
N ASP A 142 33.66 -35.05 -18.32
CA ASP A 142 34.30 -35.36 -19.60
C ASP A 142 33.26 -35.51 -20.72
N PRO A 143 33.56 -35.07 -21.96
CA PRO A 143 32.65 -35.26 -23.08
C PRO A 143 32.60 -36.74 -23.48
N GLU A 144 31.41 -37.31 -23.59
CA GLU A 144 31.23 -38.60 -24.28
C GLU A 144 31.33 -38.40 -25.80
N GLY A 145 32.45 -38.84 -26.39
CA GLY A 145 32.69 -38.90 -27.83
C GLY A 145 34.09 -38.44 -28.26
N GLU A 146 34.65 -39.06 -29.31
CA GLU A 146 35.95 -38.67 -29.90
C GLU A 146 35.88 -37.23 -30.46
N GLY A 147 36.41 -36.30 -29.67
CA GLY A 147 36.62 -34.90 -30.03
C GLY A 147 37.92 -34.41 -29.39
N PRO A 148 38.47 -33.26 -29.84
CA PRO A 148 39.75 -32.76 -29.34
C PRO A 148 39.74 -32.65 -27.82
N ALA A 149 40.84 -33.06 -27.17
CA ALA A 149 41.04 -33.22 -25.72
C ALA A 149 40.82 -31.94 -24.85
N GLU A 150 40.32 -30.86 -25.46
CA GLU A 150 40.18 -29.50 -24.94
C GLU A 150 38.69 -29.06 -24.80
N ARG A 151 37.74 -30.01 -24.91
CA ARG A 151 36.30 -29.79 -24.66
C ARG A 151 35.88 -30.45 -23.35
N PHE A 152 35.02 -29.80 -22.57
CA PHE A 152 34.45 -30.35 -21.33
C PHE A 152 32.98 -29.94 -21.21
N ARG A 153 32.20 -30.72 -20.46
CA ARG A 153 30.78 -30.45 -20.21
C ARG A 153 30.62 -29.83 -18.83
N LEU A 154 29.90 -28.71 -18.77
CA LEU A 154 29.58 -28.00 -17.54
C LEU A 154 28.09 -28.20 -17.22
N LEU A 155 27.82 -28.88 -16.11
CA LEU A 155 26.48 -29.19 -15.62
C LEU A 155 26.18 -28.28 -14.44
N VAL A 156 25.14 -27.46 -14.54
CA VAL A 156 24.63 -26.62 -13.45
C VAL A 156 23.43 -27.33 -12.85
N LYS A 157 23.54 -27.72 -11.58
CA LYS A 157 22.48 -28.39 -10.81
C LYS A 157 21.86 -27.44 -9.79
N ASP A 158 20.54 -27.45 -9.70
CA ASP A 158 19.75 -26.79 -8.63
C ASP A 158 19.18 -27.89 -7.73
N GLY A 159 19.84 -28.15 -6.59
CA GLY A 159 19.61 -29.36 -5.80
C GLY A 159 19.96 -30.64 -6.58
N ASP A 160 19.03 -31.61 -6.64
CA ASP A 160 19.23 -32.89 -7.34
C ASP A 160 18.88 -32.85 -8.84
N LYS A 161 18.48 -31.70 -9.39
CA LYS A 161 18.09 -31.57 -10.80
C LYS A 161 19.13 -30.79 -11.60
N VAL A 162 19.54 -31.35 -12.74
CA VAL A 162 20.36 -30.64 -13.74
C VAL A 162 19.50 -29.56 -14.39
N ALA A 163 19.79 -28.29 -14.08
CA ALA A 163 19.07 -27.13 -14.57
C ALA A 163 19.60 -26.65 -15.92
N GLU A 164 20.92 -26.67 -16.13
CA GLU A 164 21.56 -26.27 -17.39
C GLU A 164 22.76 -27.17 -17.71
N THR A 165 22.96 -27.52 -18.98
CA THR A 165 24.10 -28.31 -19.47
C THR A 165 24.77 -27.58 -20.61
N PHE A 166 26.08 -27.39 -20.55
CA PHE A 166 26.87 -26.68 -21.57
C PHE A 166 28.08 -27.50 -22.02
N ASP A 167 28.26 -27.71 -23.33
CA ASP A 167 29.49 -28.25 -23.89
C ASP A 167 30.43 -27.08 -24.28
N VAL A 168 31.51 -26.88 -23.54
CA VAL A 168 32.36 -25.68 -23.59
C VAL A 168 33.86 -26.02 -23.73
N SER A 169 34.67 -25.04 -24.14
CA SER A 169 36.13 -25.18 -24.32
C SER A 169 36.90 -24.06 -23.61
N ALA A 170 38.09 -24.38 -23.10
CA ALA A 170 38.97 -23.48 -22.36
C ALA A 170 39.82 -22.53 -23.25
N LYS A 171 39.84 -22.71 -24.57
CA LYS A 171 40.71 -21.94 -25.48
C LYS A 171 40.06 -20.63 -25.95
N LYS A 172 40.70 -19.51 -25.63
CA LYS A 172 40.29 -18.16 -26.09
C LYS A 172 40.53 -18.05 -27.59
N GLY A 173 39.45 -18.09 -28.38
CA GLY A 173 39.48 -18.09 -29.85
C GLY A 173 38.51 -19.08 -30.51
N ASN A 174 37.91 -20.00 -29.76
CA ASN A 174 36.85 -20.87 -30.28
C ASN A 174 35.45 -20.32 -29.95
N ARG A 175 34.47 -20.53 -30.84
CA ARG A 175 33.10 -20.00 -30.70
C ARG A 175 32.33 -20.61 -29.51
N SER A 176 32.87 -21.69 -28.95
CA SER A 176 32.39 -22.40 -27.75
C SER A 176 33.17 -22.03 -26.47
N TYR A 177 33.78 -20.84 -26.43
CA TYR A 177 34.54 -20.37 -25.26
C TYR A 177 33.64 -20.26 -24.02
N VAL A 178 34.08 -20.86 -22.90
CA VAL A 178 33.27 -21.04 -21.69
C VAL A 178 32.71 -19.73 -21.12
N VAL A 179 33.50 -18.67 -21.05
CA VAL A 179 33.07 -17.38 -20.49
C VAL A 179 32.02 -16.71 -21.39
N THR A 180 32.19 -16.77 -22.71
CA THR A 180 31.25 -16.17 -23.66
C THR A 180 29.94 -16.94 -23.71
N GLN A 181 29.99 -18.26 -23.79
CA GLN A 181 28.80 -19.11 -23.84
C GLN A 181 27.98 -19.03 -22.55
N VAL A 182 28.63 -19.04 -21.38
CA VAL A 182 27.92 -18.92 -20.09
C VAL A 182 27.35 -17.52 -19.92
N LYS A 183 28.06 -16.46 -20.35
CA LYS A 183 27.54 -15.07 -20.32
C LYS A 183 26.36 -14.85 -21.27
N GLU A 184 26.34 -15.50 -22.43
CA GLU A 184 25.25 -15.36 -23.41
C GLU A 184 24.05 -16.26 -23.12
N ARG A 185 24.26 -17.45 -22.53
CA ARG A 185 23.21 -18.48 -22.41
C ARG A 185 22.80 -18.83 -20.98
N SER A 186 23.60 -18.58 -19.95
CA SER A 186 23.20 -18.92 -18.57
C SER A 186 22.41 -17.78 -17.93
N LYS A 187 21.30 -18.13 -17.30
CA LYS A 187 20.51 -17.21 -16.45
C LYS A 187 20.88 -17.32 -14.98
N LEU A 188 21.70 -18.32 -14.60
CA LEU A 188 21.91 -18.73 -13.21
C LEU A 188 23.32 -18.46 -12.71
N ILE A 189 24.34 -18.49 -13.58
CA ILE A 189 25.75 -18.31 -13.19
C ILE A 189 26.50 -17.36 -14.12
N THR A 190 27.59 -16.78 -13.61
CA THR A 190 28.62 -16.07 -14.38
C THR A 190 29.96 -16.71 -14.09
N VAL A 191 30.76 -16.91 -15.14
CA VAL A 191 32.14 -17.43 -15.04
C VAL A 191 33.10 -16.31 -15.42
N LEU A 192 34.14 -16.11 -14.62
CA LEU A 192 35.21 -15.13 -14.82
C LEU A 192 36.56 -15.84 -14.95
N GLU A 193 37.46 -15.31 -15.78
CA GLU A 193 38.85 -15.77 -15.88
C GLU A 193 39.60 -15.33 -14.60
N ALA A 194 40.08 -16.26 -13.79
CA ALA A 194 40.83 -15.94 -12.56
C ALA A 194 42.36 -15.99 -12.76
N ALA A 195 42.85 -16.38 -13.94
CA ALA A 195 44.27 -16.46 -14.30
C ALA A 195 44.58 -15.79 -15.65
N PRO A 196 45.79 -15.23 -15.84
CA PRO A 196 46.18 -14.60 -17.10
C PRO A 196 46.27 -15.62 -18.25
N ALA A 197 45.92 -15.17 -19.46
CA ALA A 197 45.59 -16.00 -20.63
C ALA A 197 46.65 -17.02 -21.09
N ALA A 198 47.88 -16.94 -20.61
CA ALA A 198 48.98 -17.84 -20.95
C ALA A 198 49.05 -19.11 -20.08
N GLN A 199 48.23 -19.25 -19.03
CA GLN A 199 48.22 -20.41 -18.12
C GLN A 199 46.83 -21.06 -17.96
N LEU A 200 45.91 -20.78 -18.88
CA LEU A 200 44.58 -21.41 -18.90
C LEU A 200 44.71 -22.89 -19.29
N ALA A 201 44.85 -23.76 -18.28
CA ALA A 201 44.76 -25.21 -18.43
C ALA A 201 43.38 -25.73 -18.01
N ARG A 202 43.00 -26.89 -18.56
CA ARG A 202 41.76 -27.62 -18.24
C ARG A 202 41.69 -27.84 -16.71
N PRO A 203 40.58 -27.45 -16.04
CA PRO A 203 40.34 -27.86 -14.67
C PRO A 203 40.06 -29.37 -14.61
N ASP A 204 40.62 -30.05 -13.61
CA ASP A 204 40.30 -31.45 -13.32
C ASP A 204 38.81 -31.60 -12.94
N ASN A 205 38.23 -32.78 -13.16
CA ASN A 205 36.82 -33.05 -12.86
C ASN A 205 36.56 -32.87 -11.36
N GLN A 206 35.92 -31.77 -11.01
CA GLN A 206 35.60 -31.40 -9.63
C GLN A 206 34.17 -30.85 -9.57
N THR A 207 33.42 -31.30 -8.57
CA THR A 207 32.13 -30.71 -8.20
C THR A 207 32.40 -29.58 -7.21
N VAL A 208 31.97 -28.37 -7.53
CA VAL A 208 32.10 -27.20 -6.66
C VAL A 208 30.69 -26.73 -6.28
N GLU A 209 30.44 -26.67 -4.98
CA GLU A 209 29.22 -26.08 -4.42
C GLU A 209 29.35 -24.55 -4.42
N LEU A 210 28.39 -23.86 -5.04
CA LEU A 210 28.32 -22.41 -5.03
C LEU A 210 27.47 -21.95 -3.84
N ALA A 211 28.09 -21.19 -2.93
CA ALA A 211 27.37 -20.46 -1.92
C ALA A 211 26.48 -19.41 -2.62
N ARG A 212 25.15 -19.56 -2.51
CA ARG A 212 24.21 -18.51 -2.93
C ARG A 212 24.46 -17.26 -2.09
N PRO A 213 24.33 -16.05 -2.64
CA PRO A 213 24.38 -14.84 -1.83
C PRO A 213 23.25 -14.90 -0.80
N VAL A 214 23.63 -15.10 0.46
CA VAL A 214 22.73 -14.96 1.61
C VAL A 214 22.58 -13.46 1.85
N ARG A 215 21.35 -12.97 2.00
CA ARG A 215 21.12 -11.65 2.61
C ARG A 215 21.61 -11.72 4.05
N THR A 216 22.84 -11.29 4.30
CA THR A 216 23.35 -11.10 5.65
C THR A 216 22.60 -9.91 6.27
N PRO A 217 22.01 -10.02 7.47
CA PRO A 217 21.55 -8.85 8.21
C PRO A 217 22.79 -8.03 8.59
N ALA A 218 22.82 -6.75 8.20
CA ALA A 218 23.92 -5.87 8.52
C ALA A 218 23.97 -5.60 10.04
N ALA A 219 25.05 -6.02 10.70
CA ALA A 219 25.47 -5.44 11.98
C ALA A 219 26.01 -4.01 11.75
N PRO A 220 25.92 -3.11 12.73
CA PRO A 220 25.81 -1.68 12.49
C PRO A 220 27.16 -1.04 12.16
N ALA A 221 27.26 -0.44 10.97
CA ALA A 221 28.27 0.57 10.64
C ALA A 221 27.68 1.97 10.93
N PRO A 222 28.50 2.98 11.27
CA PRO A 222 28.05 4.19 11.93
C PRO A 222 27.05 4.96 11.06
N ALA A 223 25.96 5.39 11.70
CA ALA A 223 24.86 6.08 11.09
C ALA A 223 25.33 7.29 10.28
N VAL A 224 25.15 7.21 8.96
CA VAL A 224 24.88 8.38 8.14
C VAL A 224 23.38 8.64 8.30
N PRO A 225 22.93 9.73 8.96
CA PRO A 225 21.52 10.02 9.10
C PRO A 225 21.01 10.53 7.75
N GLY A 226 20.08 9.83 7.11
CA GLY A 226 19.47 10.37 5.89
C GLY A 226 18.71 9.45 4.95
N ALA A 227 18.57 8.15 5.23
CA ALA A 227 17.62 7.32 4.50
C ALA A 227 16.96 6.35 5.49
N ALA A 228 15.86 6.79 6.10
CA ALA A 228 15.03 5.91 6.90
C ALA A 228 14.51 4.78 5.99
N PRO A 229 14.63 3.49 6.39
CA PRO A 229 13.79 2.45 5.80
C PRO A 229 12.33 2.85 6.02
N ALA A 230 11.42 2.45 5.14
CA ALA A 230 9.99 2.73 5.31
C ALA A 230 9.51 2.15 6.65
N VAL A 231 9.52 2.98 7.70
CA VAL A 231 8.99 2.66 9.01
C VAL A 231 7.50 2.52 8.81
N HIS A 232 7.00 1.28 8.82
CA HIS A 232 5.58 1.04 8.78
C HIS A 232 5.00 1.43 10.15
N PRO A 233 3.96 2.26 10.17
CA PRO A 233 3.40 2.72 11.42
C PRO A 233 2.88 1.52 12.21
N GLY A 234 3.35 1.41 13.46
CA GLY A 234 2.79 0.47 14.41
C GLY A 234 1.37 0.89 14.82
N PRO A 235 0.63 0.05 15.58
CA PRO A 235 -0.72 0.37 16.04
C PRO A 235 -0.78 1.71 16.79
N ALA A 236 0.23 1.99 17.62
CA ALA A 236 0.33 3.23 18.38
C ALA A 236 0.41 4.49 17.50
N GLU A 237 1.00 4.42 16.30
CA GLU A 237 1.07 5.56 15.38
C GLU A 237 -0.27 5.85 14.69
N TYR A 238 -1.12 4.82 14.51
CA TYR A 238 -2.48 5.02 14.03
C TYR A 238 -3.37 5.62 15.12
N LEU A 239 -3.31 5.09 16.35
CA LEU A 239 -4.04 5.67 17.48
C LEU A 239 -3.60 7.12 17.73
N GLY A 240 -2.29 7.30 17.88
CA GLY A 240 -1.70 8.56 18.27
C GLY A 240 -2.14 9.02 19.66
N ASP A 241 -1.85 10.28 19.94
CA ASP A 241 -2.13 10.99 21.19
C ASP A 241 -2.79 12.33 20.86
N SER A 242 -3.84 12.69 21.60
CA SER A 242 -4.61 13.94 21.41
C SER A 242 -3.82 15.19 21.80
N ALA A 243 -3.04 15.13 22.90
CA ALA A 243 -2.22 16.25 23.36
C ALA A 243 -1.09 16.55 22.36
N ASP A 244 -0.47 15.50 21.81
CA ASP A 244 0.58 15.62 20.80
C ASP A 244 0.03 15.73 19.37
N ARG A 245 -1.29 15.65 19.20
CA ARG A 245 -2.02 15.67 17.92
C ARG A 245 -1.46 14.68 16.90
N THR A 246 -1.18 13.46 17.33
CA THR A 246 -0.69 12.39 16.43
C THR A 246 -1.82 11.43 16.06
N GLY A 247 -1.63 10.66 14.98
CA GLY A 247 -2.59 9.63 14.57
C GLY A 247 -4.00 10.19 14.31
N PHE A 248 -5.03 9.40 14.59
CA PHE A 248 -6.40 9.92 14.60
C PHE A 248 -6.74 10.74 15.86
N GLY A 249 -5.95 10.66 16.93
CA GLY A 249 -6.10 11.55 18.11
C GLY A 249 -5.98 13.04 17.74
N GLY A 250 -5.17 13.39 16.74
CA GLY A 250 -5.11 14.76 16.20
C GLY A 250 -6.43 15.28 15.60
N LEU A 251 -7.37 14.40 15.27
CA LEU A 251 -8.69 14.78 14.74
C LEU A 251 -9.64 15.32 15.83
N GLU A 252 -9.32 15.17 17.12
CA GLU A 252 -10.11 15.77 18.21
C GLU A 252 -10.14 17.30 18.13
N ALA A 253 -9.10 17.92 17.58
CA ALA A 253 -9.02 19.37 17.42
C ALA A 253 -9.90 19.93 16.28
N VAL A 254 -10.56 19.06 15.51
CA VAL A 254 -11.38 19.44 14.35
C VAL A 254 -12.82 18.98 14.58
N ASP A 255 -13.69 19.94 14.85
CA ASP A 255 -15.11 19.71 15.18
C ASP A 255 -15.98 19.44 13.93
N GLU A 256 -15.51 19.80 12.74
CA GLU A 256 -16.30 19.70 11.50
C GLU A 256 -16.42 18.27 10.97
N ILE A 257 -15.61 17.34 11.48
CA ILE A 257 -15.53 15.96 10.97
C ILE A 257 -16.77 15.18 11.39
N SER A 258 -17.49 14.61 10.43
CA SER A 258 -18.67 13.79 10.70
C SER A 258 -18.46 12.29 10.44
N MET A 259 -17.38 11.90 9.76
CA MET A 259 -17.02 10.49 9.56
C MET A 259 -15.51 10.27 9.54
N VAL A 260 -15.06 9.11 10.04
CA VAL A 260 -13.61 8.78 10.10
C VAL A 260 -13.35 7.39 9.54
N ALA A 261 -12.32 7.26 8.69
CA ALA A 261 -11.90 6.01 8.08
C ALA A 261 -10.36 5.85 8.08
N VAL A 262 -9.90 4.61 8.26
CA VAL A 262 -8.46 4.25 8.31
C VAL A 262 -8.16 3.17 7.27
N PRO A 263 -8.16 3.48 5.96
CA PRO A 263 -8.06 2.47 4.90
C PRO A 263 -6.71 1.75 4.88
N ASP A 264 -5.63 2.43 5.27
CA ASP A 264 -4.27 1.85 5.27
C ASP A 264 -3.99 0.88 6.40
N LEU A 265 -4.89 0.78 7.38
CA LEU A 265 -4.84 -0.29 8.37
C LEU A 265 -4.87 -1.65 7.67
N MET A 266 -5.71 -1.79 6.64
CA MET A 266 -5.78 -3.03 5.85
C MET A 266 -4.54 -3.23 4.97
N ALA A 267 -3.92 -2.16 4.50
CA ALA A 267 -2.66 -2.23 3.77
C ALA A 267 -1.52 -2.73 4.66
N ALA A 268 -1.46 -2.23 5.90
CA ALA A 268 -0.49 -2.68 6.90
C ALA A 268 -0.70 -4.16 7.27
N TYR A 269 -1.96 -4.60 7.40
CA TYR A 269 -2.31 -6.00 7.61
C TYR A 269 -1.87 -6.90 6.45
N GLN A 270 -2.16 -6.52 5.20
CA GLN A 270 -1.76 -7.31 4.02
C GLN A 270 -0.24 -7.44 3.86
N ARG A 271 0.54 -6.46 4.36
CA ARG A 271 2.00 -6.53 4.38
C ARG A 271 2.57 -7.32 5.56
N GLY A 272 1.74 -7.79 6.49
CA GLY A 272 2.18 -8.44 7.72
C GLY A 272 2.90 -7.50 8.69
N ALA A 273 2.73 -6.18 8.55
CA ALA A 273 3.29 -5.19 9.48
C ALA A 273 2.51 -5.14 10.81
N ILE A 274 1.23 -5.51 10.77
CA ILE A 274 0.34 -5.65 11.92
C ILE A 274 -0.47 -6.95 11.78
N GLY A 275 -0.71 -7.63 12.90
CA GLY A 275 -1.59 -8.79 12.94
C GLY A 275 -3.07 -8.41 13.06
N LEU A 276 -3.92 -9.44 13.11
CA LEU A 276 -5.37 -9.28 13.20
C LEU A 276 -5.80 -8.66 14.56
N GLU A 277 -5.06 -8.97 15.63
CA GLU A 277 -5.32 -8.46 16.97
C GLU A 277 -5.03 -6.96 17.05
N GLU A 278 -3.95 -6.51 16.41
CA GLU A 278 -3.59 -5.11 16.31
C GLU A 278 -4.58 -4.33 15.43
N VAL A 279 -5.03 -4.91 14.31
CA VAL A 279 -6.11 -4.33 13.50
C VAL A 279 -7.35 -4.09 14.35
N LYS A 280 -7.73 -5.08 15.18
CA LYS A 280 -8.86 -4.95 16.10
C LYS A 280 -8.63 -3.82 17.10
N ALA A 281 -7.43 -3.72 17.67
CA ALA A 281 -7.09 -2.66 18.62
C ALA A 281 -7.22 -1.26 18.01
N VAL A 282 -6.72 -1.05 16.79
CA VAL A 282 -6.85 0.24 16.09
C VAL A 282 -8.30 0.57 15.77
N GLN A 283 -9.08 -0.41 15.30
CA GLN A 283 -10.52 -0.21 15.04
C GLN A 283 -11.31 0.09 16.31
N LEU A 284 -11.01 -0.59 17.43
CA LEU A 284 -11.62 -0.28 18.73
C LEU A 284 -11.27 1.13 19.19
N GLY A 285 -10.01 1.55 19.04
CA GLY A 285 -9.58 2.91 19.34
C GLY A 285 -10.34 3.95 18.49
N LEU A 286 -10.54 3.66 17.20
CA LEU A 286 -11.31 4.53 16.30
C LEU A 286 -12.78 4.64 16.72
N ILE A 287 -13.39 3.53 17.13
CA ILE A 287 -14.77 3.50 17.63
C ILE A 287 -14.87 4.30 18.93
N ALA A 288 -13.95 4.07 19.87
CA ALA A 288 -13.90 4.79 21.15
C ALA A 288 -13.71 6.31 20.94
N HIS A 289 -12.89 6.70 19.97
CA HIS A 289 -12.74 8.11 19.55
C HIS A 289 -14.08 8.70 19.08
N CYS A 290 -14.79 7.98 18.22
CA CYS A 290 -16.09 8.45 17.70
C CYS A 290 -17.16 8.50 18.81
N GLU A 291 -17.13 7.56 19.74
CA GLU A 291 -18.01 7.56 20.93
C GLU A 291 -17.73 8.72 21.89
N LEU A 292 -16.45 9.05 22.09
CA LEU A 292 -16.03 10.15 22.96
C LEU A 292 -16.47 11.50 22.39
N MET A 293 -16.27 11.72 21.09
CA MET A 293 -16.62 12.99 20.43
C MET A 293 -18.14 13.12 20.22
N GLY A 294 -18.83 12.02 19.92
CA GLY A 294 -20.29 11.98 19.83
C GLY A 294 -20.92 12.66 18.60
N ASP A 295 -20.10 13.26 17.73
CA ASP A 295 -20.45 14.03 16.54
C ASP A 295 -20.02 13.34 15.21
N ARG A 296 -19.34 12.20 15.30
CA ARG A 296 -18.72 11.51 14.15
C ARG A 296 -18.92 10.01 14.17
N VAL A 297 -18.89 9.39 12.99
CA VAL A 297 -19.12 7.95 12.81
C VAL A 297 -17.91 7.27 12.15
N ALA A 298 -17.45 6.17 12.73
CA ALA A 298 -16.38 5.34 12.19
C ALA A 298 -16.89 4.46 11.03
N VAL A 299 -16.23 4.57 9.87
CA VAL A 299 -16.45 3.67 8.74
C VAL A 299 -15.38 2.59 8.78
N ILE A 300 -15.79 1.38 9.14
CA ILE A 300 -14.91 0.26 9.40
C ILE A 300 -14.84 -0.68 8.19
N ASP A 301 -13.62 -0.96 7.76
CA ASP A 301 -13.33 -1.95 6.72
C ASP A 301 -12.98 -3.30 7.37
N PRO A 302 -13.60 -4.41 6.92
CA PRO A 302 -13.21 -5.73 7.37
C PRO A 302 -11.91 -6.19 6.70
N PRO A 303 -11.20 -7.18 7.27
CA PRO A 303 -10.06 -7.82 6.61
C PRO A 303 -10.42 -8.33 5.20
N PRO A 304 -9.45 -8.30 4.27
CA PRO A 304 -9.65 -8.78 2.90
C PRO A 304 -9.80 -10.32 2.87
N GLY A 305 -10.42 -10.84 1.82
CA GLY A 305 -10.51 -12.28 1.53
C GLY A 305 -11.55 -13.05 2.35
N LEU A 306 -12.38 -12.36 3.14
CA LEU A 306 -13.44 -13.01 3.93
C LEU A 306 -14.62 -13.38 3.04
N ASN A 307 -15.14 -14.61 3.19
CA ASN A 307 -16.44 -14.99 2.62
C ASN A 307 -17.60 -14.58 3.55
N ALA A 308 -18.85 -14.81 3.11
CA ALA A 308 -20.04 -14.44 3.86
C ALA A 308 -20.17 -15.10 5.25
N ARG A 309 -19.62 -16.29 5.45
CA ARG A 309 -19.59 -16.93 6.78
C ARG A 309 -18.50 -16.30 7.65
N ASP A 310 -17.32 -16.10 7.08
CA ASP A 310 -16.16 -15.60 7.82
C ASP A 310 -16.34 -14.16 8.25
N ILE A 311 -16.97 -13.31 7.43
CA ILE A 311 -17.31 -11.94 7.84
C ILE A 311 -18.31 -11.92 8.99
N ARG A 312 -19.25 -12.88 9.04
CA ARG A 312 -20.18 -13.03 10.16
C ARG A 312 -19.45 -13.42 11.44
N VAL A 313 -18.56 -14.42 11.36
CA VAL A 313 -17.73 -14.84 12.50
C VAL A 313 -16.81 -13.71 12.96
N TRP A 314 -16.17 -13.01 12.01
CA TRP A 314 -15.35 -11.85 12.31
C TRP A 314 -16.16 -10.80 13.04
N ARG A 315 -17.36 -10.48 12.56
CA ARG A 315 -18.24 -9.47 13.16
C ARG A 315 -18.71 -9.86 14.57
N GLN A 316 -19.14 -11.10 14.76
CA GLN A 316 -19.76 -11.56 16.01
C GLN A 316 -18.75 -12.01 17.06
N ASP A 317 -17.76 -12.81 16.67
CA ASP A 317 -16.90 -13.55 17.59
C ASP A 317 -15.50 -12.92 17.71
N THR A 318 -14.95 -12.40 16.60
CA THR A 318 -13.58 -11.87 16.59
C THR A 318 -13.54 -10.40 16.99
N ALA A 319 -14.26 -9.54 16.27
CA ALA A 319 -14.35 -8.11 16.50
C ALA A 319 -15.24 -7.84 17.72
N GLY A 320 -16.49 -8.31 17.67
CA GLY A 320 -17.45 -8.17 18.77
C GLY A 320 -17.80 -6.72 19.11
N TYR A 321 -17.64 -5.78 18.17
CA TYR A 321 -17.91 -4.36 18.42
C TYR A 321 -19.41 -4.13 18.65
N ASP A 322 -19.79 -3.27 19.58
CA ASP A 322 -21.17 -2.81 19.75
C ASP A 322 -21.15 -1.30 19.92
N SER A 323 -21.50 -0.57 18.85
CA SER A 323 -21.47 0.89 18.86
C SER A 323 -22.45 1.47 17.86
N LYS A 324 -23.12 2.56 18.27
CA LYS A 324 -23.96 3.37 17.40
C LYS A 324 -23.16 4.34 16.51
N TYR A 325 -21.88 4.54 16.82
CA TYR A 325 -20.98 5.43 16.09
C TYR A 325 -20.05 4.67 15.14
N ALA A 326 -20.45 3.47 14.70
CA ALA A 326 -19.67 2.69 13.76
C ALA A 326 -20.56 1.98 12.74
N ALA A 327 -20.06 1.85 11.51
CA ALA A 327 -20.69 1.09 10.44
C ALA A 327 -19.63 0.28 9.67
N VAL A 328 -19.93 -1.00 9.41
CA VAL A 328 -19.06 -1.90 8.63
C VAL A 328 -19.63 -2.07 7.23
N TYR A 329 -18.76 -1.98 6.22
CA TYR A 329 -19.11 -2.22 4.83
C TYR A 329 -18.32 -3.39 4.24
N TYR A 330 -19.03 -4.29 3.57
CA TYR A 330 -18.48 -5.52 2.99
C TYR A 330 -19.22 -5.86 1.69
N PRO A 331 -18.60 -6.44 0.65
CA PRO A 331 -17.19 -6.79 0.49
C PRO A 331 -16.34 -5.61 0.01
N TRP A 332 -15.04 -5.88 -0.19
CA TRP A 332 -14.13 -4.95 -0.84
C TRP A 332 -14.54 -4.67 -2.29
N VAL A 333 -14.17 -3.48 -2.77
CA VAL A 333 -14.52 -3.02 -4.11
C VAL A 333 -13.29 -3.07 -5.01
N LYS A 334 -13.49 -3.52 -6.25
CA LYS A 334 -12.46 -3.53 -7.28
C LYS A 334 -12.56 -2.23 -8.08
N VAL A 335 -11.47 -1.47 -8.15
CA VAL A 335 -11.41 -0.21 -8.90
C VAL A 335 -10.31 -0.26 -9.95
N PHE A 336 -10.44 0.55 -11.00
CA PHE A 336 -9.36 0.79 -11.95
C PHE A 336 -8.37 1.79 -11.35
N ASP A 337 -7.09 1.44 -11.38
CA ASP A 337 -6.00 2.29 -10.93
C ASP A 337 -5.35 2.97 -12.14
N PRO A 338 -5.49 4.30 -12.29
CA PRO A 338 -4.90 5.03 -13.40
C PRO A 338 -3.36 4.98 -13.44
N ALA A 339 -2.69 4.84 -12.30
CA ALA A 339 -1.24 4.87 -12.23
C ALA A 339 -0.60 3.56 -12.70
N SER A 340 -1.18 2.42 -12.31
CA SER A 340 -0.69 1.09 -12.73
C SER A 340 -1.36 0.59 -14.01
N GLY A 341 -2.49 1.19 -14.42
CA GLY A 341 -3.32 0.72 -15.53
C GLY A 341 -4.01 -0.62 -15.26
N GLN A 342 -3.98 -1.10 -14.01
CA GLN A 342 -4.55 -2.38 -13.59
C GLN A 342 -5.76 -2.17 -12.67
N THR A 343 -6.49 -3.25 -12.40
CA THR A 343 -7.58 -3.22 -11.42
C THR A 343 -7.07 -3.69 -10.06
N LYS A 344 -7.38 -2.93 -9.00
CA LYS A 344 -6.93 -3.19 -7.63
C LYS A 344 -8.13 -3.37 -6.71
N MET A 345 -8.02 -4.29 -5.75
CA MET A 345 -8.98 -4.40 -4.66
C MET A 345 -8.66 -3.34 -3.62
N ILE A 346 -9.65 -2.58 -3.19
CA ILE A 346 -9.48 -1.53 -2.19
C ILE A 346 -10.57 -1.62 -1.11
N PRO A 347 -10.31 -1.10 0.09
CA PRO A 347 -11.32 -0.99 1.14
C PRO A 347 -12.50 -0.10 0.70
N PRO A 348 -13.75 -0.45 1.05
CA PRO A 348 -14.93 0.30 0.62
C PRO A 348 -15.12 1.65 1.36
N SER A 349 -14.50 1.85 2.52
CA SER A 349 -14.73 3.03 3.38
C SER A 349 -14.67 4.38 2.65
N GLY A 350 -13.67 4.60 1.80
CA GLY A 350 -13.55 5.85 1.03
C GLY A 350 -14.72 6.10 0.07
N HIS A 351 -15.12 5.05 -0.66
CA HIS A 351 -16.24 5.14 -1.61
C HIS A 351 -17.56 5.37 -0.89
N VAL A 352 -17.77 4.66 0.21
CA VAL A 352 -18.99 4.74 1.01
C VAL A 352 -19.13 6.10 1.70
N SER A 353 -18.03 6.64 2.24
CA SER A 353 -17.99 7.99 2.82
C SER A 353 -18.44 9.05 1.80
N GLY A 354 -18.02 8.89 0.53
CA GLY A 354 -18.47 9.79 -0.54
C GLY A 354 -19.95 9.60 -0.91
N ILE A 355 -20.46 8.38 -0.81
CA ILE A 355 -21.89 8.08 -1.01
C ILE A 355 -22.74 8.71 0.09
N TRP A 356 -22.28 8.68 1.34
CA TRP A 356 -22.95 9.35 2.45
C TRP A 356 -23.07 10.85 2.14
N ALA A 357 -21.95 11.49 1.80
CA ALA A 357 -21.93 12.91 1.43
C ALA A 357 -22.88 13.25 0.27
N ARG A 358 -22.88 12.43 -0.79
CA ARG A 358 -23.81 12.62 -1.91
C ARG A 358 -25.26 12.48 -1.49
N ASN A 359 -25.59 11.42 -0.75
CA ASN A 359 -26.96 11.16 -0.32
C ASN A 359 -27.47 12.26 0.61
N ASP A 360 -26.64 12.71 1.55
CA ASP A 360 -27.00 13.78 2.49
C ASP A 360 -27.23 15.10 1.76
N PHE A 361 -26.41 15.40 0.76
CA PHE A 361 -26.58 16.59 -0.07
C PHE A 361 -27.84 16.52 -0.96
N GLU A 362 -28.09 15.38 -1.61
CA GLU A 362 -29.19 15.22 -2.57
C GLU A 362 -30.56 14.98 -1.90
N ARG A 363 -30.58 14.29 -0.76
CA ARG A 363 -31.81 13.81 -0.11
C ARG A 363 -31.93 14.18 1.36
N GLY A 364 -30.86 14.59 2.01
CA GLY A 364 -30.81 14.89 3.44
C GLY A 364 -30.49 13.68 4.31
N VAL A 365 -29.93 13.95 5.50
CA VAL A 365 -29.44 12.95 6.48
C VAL A 365 -30.49 11.95 6.97
N HIS A 366 -31.78 12.30 6.87
CA HIS A 366 -32.89 11.41 7.26
C HIS A 366 -33.09 10.26 6.28
N LYS A 367 -32.49 10.32 5.09
CA LYS A 367 -32.58 9.26 4.09
C LYS A 367 -31.39 8.31 4.20
N ALA A 368 -31.67 7.03 4.42
CA ALA A 368 -30.63 6.02 4.47
C ALA A 368 -29.78 5.97 3.17
N PRO A 369 -28.43 5.99 3.26
CA PRO A 369 -27.51 5.93 2.11
C PRO A 369 -27.40 4.50 1.54
N ALA A 370 -28.55 3.88 1.26
CA ALA A 370 -28.68 2.55 0.70
C ALA A 370 -29.35 2.61 -0.68
N ASN A 371 -29.14 1.58 -1.51
CA ASN A 371 -29.54 1.54 -2.92
C ASN A 371 -28.80 2.58 -3.81
N GLU A 372 -27.71 3.13 -3.29
CA GLU A 372 -26.85 4.09 -3.98
C GLU A 372 -25.78 3.39 -4.82
N VAL A 373 -25.49 3.94 -6.01
CA VAL A 373 -24.46 3.39 -6.91
C VAL A 373 -23.07 3.75 -6.41
N VAL A 374 -22.18 2.76 -6.38
CA VAL A 374 -20.75 2.96 -6.10
C VAL A 374 -20.04 3.37 -7.39
N ARG A 375 -19.76 4.66 -7.54
CA ARG A 375 -19.07 5.21 -8.72
C ARG A 375 -17.60 4.80 -8.69
N GLY A 376 -17.06 4.37 -9.84
CA GLY A 376 -15.67 3.91 -9.98
C GLY A 376 -15.44 2.44 -9.63
N ALA A 377 -16.42 1.76 -9.02
CA ALA A 377 -16.34 0.33 -8.78
C ALA A 377 -16.60 -0.46 -10.07
N VAL A 378 -15.65 -1.33 -10.42
CA VAL A 378 -15.69 -2.21 -11.58
C VAL A 378 -16.30 -3.57 -11.21
N ASP A 379 -15.91 -4.11 -10.06
CA ASP A 379 -16.40 -5.38 -9.54
C ASP A 379 -16.33 -5.41 -8.01
N LEU A 380 -16.78 -6.50 -7.42
CA LEU A 380 -16.67 -6.79 -5.99
C LEU A 380 -15.72 -7.95 -5.76
N GLU A 381 -15.08 -7.98 -4.59
CA GLU A 381 -14.24 -9.11 -4.18
C GLU A 381 -15.02 -10.42 -4.12
N THR A 382 -16.25 -10.38 -3.61
CA THR A 382 -17.15 -11.53 -3.53
C THR A 382 -18.57 -11.11 -3.89
N GLN A 383 -19.25 -11.89 -4.73
CA GLN A 383 -20.64 -11.61 -5.07
C GLN A 383 -21.58 -12.15 -4.00
N ILE A 384 -22.27 -11.26 -3.29
CA ILE A 384 -23.16 -11.63 -2.19
C ILE A 384 -24.57 -11.93 -2.70
N THR A 385 -25.01 -13.16 -2.44
CA THR A 385 -26.37 -13.61 -2.73
C THR A 385 -27.38 -13.03 -1.74
N ARG A 386 -28.67 -13.14 -2.07
CA ARG A 386 -29.74 -12.69 -1.17
C ARG A 386 -29.73 -13.45 0.16
N GLY A 387 -29.56 -14.77 0.12
CA GLY A 387 -29.56 -15.60 1.34
C GLY A 387 -28.41 -15.30 2.28
N GLU A 388 -27.21 -15.06 1.73
CA GLU A 388 -26.06 -14.61 2.53
C GLU A 388 -26.30 -13.24 3.14
N GLN A 389 -26.87 -12.31 2.37
CA GLN A 389 -27.21 -10.99 2.86
C GLN A 389 -28.23 -11.03 4.02
N ASP A 390 -29.21 -11.92 3.94
CA ASP A 390 -30.23 -12.11 4.99
C ASP A 390 -29.60 -12.62 6.31
N LEU A 391 -28.43 -13.26 6.25
CA LEU A 391 -27.64 -13.66 7.42
C LEU A 391 -26.71 -12.55 7.94
N LEU A 392 -26.24 -11.65 7.07
CA LEU A 392 -25.31 -10.57 7.40
C LEU A 392 -25.98 -9.30 7.91
N ASN A 393 -27.16 -8.99 7.37
CA ASN A 393 -27.94 -7.82 7.74
C ASN A 393 -28.26 -7.74 9.26
N PRO A 394 -28.68 -8.83 9.94
CA PRO A 394 -29.00 -8.77 11.37
C PRO A 394 -27.80 -8.50 12.27
N VAL A 395 -26.57 -8.77 11.79
CA VAL A 395 -25.33 -8.54 12.55
C VAL A 395 -24.67 -7.18 12.24
N GLY A 396 -25.38 -6.30 11.52
CA GLY A 396 -24.92 -4.93 11.23
C GLY A 396 -23.88 -4.84 10.12
N VAL A 397 -23.76 -5.85 9.25
CA VAL A 397 -22.85 -5.81 8.10
C VAL A 397 -23.57 -5.22 6.88
N ASN A 398 -23.14 -4.04 6.43
CA ASN A 398 -23.72 -3.39 5.26
C ASN A 398 -23.14 -3.97 3.97
N CYS A 399 -23.97 -4.73 3.26
CA CYS A 399 -23.54 -5.43 2.06
C CYS A 399 -23.49 -4.51 0.84
N ILE A 400 -22.41 -4.56 0.06
CA ILE A 400 -22.31 -3.98 -1.28
C ILE A 400 -22.57 -5.11 -2.28
N ARG A 401 -23.45 -4.87 -3.27
CA ARG A 401 -23.92 -5.91 -4.18
C ARG A 401 -23.92 -5.44 -5.63
N ALA A 402 -23.53 -6.32 -6.54
CA ALA A 402 -23.69 -6.09 -7.97
C ALA A 402 -25.09 -6.55 -8.40
N PHE A 403 -25.80 -5.68 -9.11
CA PHE A 403 -27.09 -5.98 -9.71
C PHE A 403 -26.99 -5.91 -11.24
N PRO A 404 -27.36 -6.97 -11.97
CA PRO A 404 -27.39 -6.95 -13.44
C PRO A 404 -28.21 -5.77 -13.98
N GLY A 405 -27.66 -5.02 -14.95
CA GLY A 405 -28.29 -3.84 -15.56
C GLY A 405 -28.43 -2.62 -14.64
N ARG A 406 -27.95 -2.75 -13.40
CA ARG A 406 -28.15 -1.78 -12.33
C ARG A 406 -26.80 -1.30 -11.77
N GLY A 407 -25.73 -2.10 -11.89
CA GLY A 407 -24.40 -1.76 -11.38
C GLY A 407 -24.22 -2.14 -9.92
N ILE A 408 -23.08 -1.76 -9.34
CA ILE A 408 -22.70 -2.04 -7.96
C ILE A 408 -23.35 -1.01 -7.03
N ARG A 409 -24.02 -1.49 -5.98
CA ARG A 409 -24.75 -0.66 -5.03
C ARG A 409 -24.46 -0.99 -3.59
N VAL A 410 -24.44 0.04 -2.74
CA VAL A 410 -24.55 -0.13 -1.29
C VAL A 410 -25.96 -0.61 -0.96
N TRP A 411 -26.07 -1.68 -0.18
CA TRP A 411 -27.33 -2.35 0.09
C TRP A 411 -27.49 -2.66 1.59
N GLY A 412 -27.19 -1.66 2.41
CA GLY A 412 -27.34 -1.66 3.86
C GLY A 412 -27.03 -0.26 4.43
N ALA A 413 -27.66 0.09 5.54
CA ALA A 413 -27.46 1.33 6.27
C ALA A 413 -27.70 1.09 7.76
N ARG A 414 -27.00 0.11 8.33
CA ARG A 414 -27.07 -0.22 9.76
C ARG A 414 -25.78 0.16 10.45
N THR A 415 -25.91 0.53 11.72
CA THR A 415 -24.79 0.69 12.64
C THR A 415 -24.37 -0.68 13.20
N LEU A 416 -23.32 -0.68 14.00
CA LEU A 416 -22.87 -1.83 14.77
C LEU A 416 -23.65 -2.05 16.07
N SER A 417 -24.68 -1.23 16.35
CA SER A 417 -25.38 -1.23 17.63
C SER A 417 -26.33 -2.42 17.79
N SER A 418 -26.34 -3.01 18.98
CA SER A 418 -27.34 -3.98 19.42
C SER A 418 -28.68 -3.34 19.80
N ASP A 419 -28.70 -2.03 20.12
CA ASP A 419 -29.89 -1.27 20.49
C ASP A 419 -30.79 -1.04 19.25
N PRO A 420 -32.06 -1.51 19.25
CA PRO A 420 -32.99 -1.26 18.16
C PRO A 420 -33.22 0.23 17.84
N ALA A 421 -33.08 1.13 18.82
CA ALA A 421 -33.26 2.57 18.63
C ALA A 421 -32.14 3.20 17.79
N TRP A 422 -30.94 2.62 17.84
CA TRP A 422 -29.73 3.12 17.17
C TRP A 422 -29.25 2.20 16.04
N ARG A 423 -30.13 1.31 15.56
CA ARG A 423 -29.80 0.31 14.55
C ARG A 423 -29.46 0.90 13.18
N TYR A 424 -30.02 2.07 12.83
CA TYR A 424 -29.92 2.68 11.51
C TYR A 424 -29.20 4.01 11.57
#